data_AF-A0A4Q3KUC3-F1
#
_entry.id   AF-A0A4Q3KUC3-F1
#
_cell.length_a   1.000
_cell.length_b   1.000
_cell.length_c   1.000
_cell.angle_alpha   90.00
_cell.angle_beta   90.00
_cell.angle_gamma   90.00
#
_symmetry.space_group_name_H-M   'P 1'
#
loop_
_entity.id
_entity.type
_entity.pdbx_description
1 polymer ?
#
loop_
_entity_poly.entity_id
_entity_poly.type
_entity_poly.pdbx_seq_one_letter_code
_entity_poly.pdbx_strand_id
1 'polypeptide(L)' 'MKTIDEMLNLDLLTREQHFEISAWIARSGSPEEILQMPAPLWQAVERASQAMGVNEDLLRPPSLDAGIASAS' A
#
# COMPACT_ATOMS: atom_id res chain seq x y z
N MET A 1 -5.95 2.93 7.89
CA MET A 1 -5.88 3.32 6.45
C MET A 1 -6.42 2.13 5.66
N LYS A 2 -7.38 2.32 4.75
CA LYS A 2 -8.11 1.22 4.10
C LYS A 2 -7.19 0.16 3.45
N THR A 3 -6.05 0.58 2.91
CA THR A 3 -5.07 -0.31 2.24
C THR A 3 -4.37 -1.28 3.20
N ILE A 4 -4.02 -0.86 4.42
CA ILE A 4 -3.33 -1.71 5.41
C ILE A 4 -4.29 -2.75 6.00
N ASP A 5 -5.53 -2.33 6.30
CA ASP A 5 -6.61 -3.24 6.71
C ASP A 5 -6.93 -4.27 5.60
N GLU A 6 -6.91 -3.87 4.34
CA GLU A 6 -7.11 -4.77 3.20
C GLU A 6 -5.98 -5.80 3.08
N MET A 7 -4.72 -5.39 3.25
CA MET A 7 -3.57 -6.31 3.27
C MET A 7 -3.70 -7.37 4.38
N LEU A 8 -4.23 -7.01 5.56
CA LEU A 8 -4.53 -7.99 6.62
C LEU A 8 -5.64 -8.95 6.20
N ASN A 9 -6.73 -8.45 5.61
CA ASN A 9 -7.86 -9.28 5.19
C ASN A 9 -7.49 -10.28 4.08
N LEU A 10 -6.47 -9.95 3.28
CA LEU A 10 -5.91 -10.82 2.24
C LEU A 10 -4.79 -11.74 2.76
N ASP A 11 -4.55 -11.78 4.07
CA ASP A 11 -3.49 -12.57 4.72
C ASP A 11 -2.06 -12.19 4.26
N LEU A 12 -1.89 -10.98 3.73
CA LEU A 12 -0.59 -10.47 3.23
C LEU A 12 0.26 -9.86 4.35
N LEU A 13 -0.39 -9.39 5.41
CA LEU A 13 0.23 -8.97 6.66
C LEU A 13 -0.24 -9.89 7.78
N THR A 14 0.66 -10.22 8.71
CA THR A 14 0.23 -10.86 9.96
C THR A 14 -0.53 -9.85 10.83
N ARG A 15 -1.37 -10.35 11.76
CA ARG A 15 -2.05 -9.48 12.73
C ARG A 15 -1.08 -8.62 13.54
N GLU A 16 0.08 -9.17 13.88
CA GLU A 16 1.14 -8.46 14.61
C GLU A 16 1.72 -7.34 13.76
N GLN A 17 2.13 -7.61 12.52
CA GLN A 17 2.65 -6.59 11.60
C GLN A 17 1.62 -5.49 11.36
N HIS A 18 0.37 -5.86 11.10
CA HIS A 18 -0.72 -4.91 10.92
C HIS A 18 -0.89 -4.00 12.14
N PHE A 19 -0.85 -4.57 13.36
CA PHE A 19 -0.95 -3.82 14.60
C PHE A 19 0.24 -2.86 14.76
N GLU A 20 1.47 -3.32 14.55
CA GLU A 20 2.67 -2.50 14.69
C GLU A 20 2.71 -1.35 13.68
N ILE A 21 2.35 -1.61 12.42
CA ILE A 21 2.27 -0.60 11.36
C ILE A 21 1.17 0.42 11.69
N SER A 22 -0.02 -0.06 12.08
CA SER A 22 -1.15 0.82 12.43
C SER A 22 -0.83 1.68 13.66
N ALA A 23 -0.19 1.10 14.67
CA ALA A 23 0.27 1.81 15.85
C ALA A 23 1.33 2.85 15.49
N TRP A 24 2.27 2.53 14.58
CA TRP A 24 3.26 3.48 14.09
C TRP A 24 2.59 4.68 13.42
N ILE A 25 1.71 4.43 12.45
CA ILE A 25 0.99 5.48 11.72
C ILE A 25 0.16 6.34 12.68
N ALA A 26 -0.53 5.72 13.65
CA ALA A 26 -1.36 6.44 14.61
C ALA A 26 -0.56 7.33 15.57
N ARG A 27 0.68 6.97 15.91
CA ARG A 27 1.56 7.82 16.74
C ARG A 27 2.27 8.92 15.95
N SER A 28 2.46 8.76 14.64
CA SER A 28 3.16 9.73 13.80
C SER A 28 2.26 10.95 13.57
N GLY A 29 2.71 12.12 14.04
CA GLY A 29 2.01 13.39 13.81
C GLY A 29 2.37 14.02 12.46
N SER A 30 3.47 13.59 11.85
CA SER A 30 4.00 14.15 10.61
C SER A 30 4.43 13.05 9.63
N PRO A 31 4.44 13.33 8.31
CA PRO A 31 4.92 12.39 7.30
C PRO A 31 6.40 12.01 7.50
N GLU A 32 7.22 12.93 8.00
CA GLU A 32 8.61 12.67 8.34
C GLU A 32 8.76 11.57 9.40
N GLU A 33 7.85 11.52 10.38
CA GLU A 33 7.84 10.47 11.41
C GLU A 33 7.37 9.12 10.85
N ILE A 34 6.48 9.13 9.84
CA ILE A 34 6.10 7.90 9.13
C ILE A 34 7.29 7.34 8.36
N LEU A 35 8.12 8.20 7.76
CA LEU A 35 9.34 7.77 7.05
C LEU A 35 10.39 7.14 7.98
N GLN A 36 10.35 7.46 9.29
CA GLN A 36 11.21 6.83 10.30
C GLN A 36 10.74 5.42 10.73
N MET A 37 9.70 4.87 10.08
CA MET A 37 9.22 3.52 10.38
C MET A 37 10.34 2.48 10.26
N PRO A 38 10.45 1.50 11.19
CA PRO A 38 11.50 0.50 11.19
C PRO A 38 11.54 -0.31 9.90
N ALA A 39 12.75 -0.64 9.45
CA ALA A 39 12.97 -1.40 8.23
C ALA A 39 12.15 -2.72 8.14
N PRO A 40 11.98 -3.51 9.22
CA PRO A 40 11.14 -4.72 9.16
C PRO A 40 9.66 -4.43 8.83
N LEU A 41 9.11 -3.31 9.34
CA LEU A 41 7.73 -2.91 9.05
C LEU A 41 7.61 -2.42 7.61
N TRP A 42 8.59 -1.66 7.12
CA TRP A 42 8.66 -1.28 5.70
C TRP A 42 8.72 -2.49 4.77
N GLN A 43 9.55 -3.48 5.08
CA GLN A 43 9.65 -4.72 4.31
C GLN A 43 8.33 -5.52 4.30
N ALA A 44 7.58 -5.51 5.41
CA ALA A 44 6.27 -6.14 5.46
C ALA A 44 5.27 -5.45 4.52
N VAL A 45 5.19 -4.11 4.56
CA VAL A 45 4.33 -3.32 3.67
C VAL A 45 4.71 -3.50 2.20
N GLU A 46 6.02 -3.50 1.89
CA GLU A 46 6.52 -3.69 0.53
C GLU A 46 6.13 -5.07 -0.03
N ARG A 47 6.36 -6.15 0.74
CA ARG A 47 5.96 -7.50 0.33
C ARG A 47 4.45 -7.63 0.12
N ALA A 48 3.65 -7.06 1.02
CA ALA A 48 2.19 -7.07 0.88
C ALA A 48 1.74 -6.28 -0.35
N SER A 49 2.38 -5.15 -0.66
CA SER A 49 2.09 -4.34 -1.84
C SER A 49 2.43 -5.05 -3.14
N GLN A 50 3.54 -5.79 -3.17
CA GLN A 50 3.93 -6.63 -4.32
C GLN A 50 2.94 -7.77 -4.52
N ALA A 51 2.55 -8.47 -3.45
CA ALA A 51 1.60 -9.57 -3.52
C ALA A 51 0.19 -9.13 -3.96
N MET A 52 -0.21 -7.90 -3.62
CA MET A 52 -1.47 -7.29 -4.07
C MET A 52 -1.41 -6.82 -5.54
N GLY A 53 -0.23 -6.84 -6.19
CA GLY A 53 -0.06 -6.37 -7.56
C GLY A 53 -0.11 -4.83 -7.71
N VAL A 54 -0.10 -4.07 -6.60
CA VAL A 54 -0.14 -2.59 -6.61
C VAL A 54 1.08 -2.03 -7.33
N ASN A 55 2.25 -2.65 -7.14
CA ASN A 55 3.48 -2.25 -7.82
C ASN A 55 3.41 -2.52 -9.35
N GLU A 56 2.74 -3.59 -9.75
CA GLU A 56 2.57 -3.93 -11.18
C GLU A 56 1.55 -3.02 -11.87
N ASP A 57 0.50 -2.58 -11.15
CA ASP A 57 -0.47 -1.60 -11.64
C ASP A 57 0.16 -0.23 -11.89
N LEU A 58 1.04 0.24 -10.99
CA LEU A 58 1.80 1.49 -11.14
C LEU A 58 2.75 1.48 -12.35
N LEU A 59 3.27 0.31 -12.72
CA LEU A 59 4.16 0.15 -13.87
C LEU A 59 3.41 -0.09 -15.18
N ARG A 60 2.09 -0.31 -15.13
CA ARG A 60 1.28 -0.46 -16.33
C ARG A 60 1.25 0.89 -17.05
N PRO A 61 1.67 0.95 -18.33
CA PRO A 61 1.52 2.18 -19.09
C PRO A 61 0.03 2.57 -19.10
N PRO A 62 -0.31 3.85 -18.85
CA PRO A 62 -1.70 4.28 -18.88
C PRO A 62 -2.27 3.91 -20.25
N SER A 63 -3.33 3.10 -20.25
CA SER A 63 -3.96 2.67 -21.49
C SER A 63 -4.56 3.90 -22.16
N LEU A 64 -4.07 4.25 -23.36
CA LEU A 64 -4.54 5.41 -24.15
C LEU A 64 -6.01 5.31 -24.59
N ASP A 65 -6.70 4.20 -24.28
CA ASP A 65 -8.07 3.90 -24.71
C ASP A 65 -9.15 4.63 -23.88
N ALA A 66 -8.80 5.23 -22.74
CA ALA A 66 -9.75 5.93 -21.86
C ALA A 66 -10.20 7.33 -22.36
N GLY A 67 -10.18 7.60 -23.67
CA GLY A 67 -10.40 8.94 -24.22
C GLY A 67 -10.90 9.06 -25.66
N ILE A 68 -11.39 7.98 -26.29
CA ILE A 68 -12.00 8.05 -27.63
C ILE A 68 -13.43 7.48 -27.61
N ALA A 69 -14.26 8.01 -26.73
CA ALA A 69 -15.70 7.92 -26.91
C ALA A 69 -16.11 8.86 -28.05
N SER A 70 -16.25 8.26 -29.23
CA SER A 70 -17.18 8.60 -30.32
C SER A 70 -17.59 10.08 -30.48
N ALA A 71 -16.94 10.77 -31.42
CA ALA A 71 -17.61 11.77 -32.23
C ALA A 71 -17.88 11.13 -33.60
N SER A 72 -19.14 10.83 -33.88
CA SER A 72 -19.66 10.48 -35.21
C SER A 72 -20.86 11.37 -35.49
#